data_AF-A0AA85EMB2-F1
#
_entry.id   AF-A0AA85EMB2-F1
#
_cell.length_a   1.000
_cell.length_b   1.000
_cell.length_c   1.000
_cell.angle_alpha   90.00
_cell.angle_beta   90.00
_cell.angle_gamma   90.00
#
_symmetry.space_group_name_H-M   'P 1'
#
loop_
_entity.id
_entity.type
_entity.pdbx_description
1 polymer ?
#
loop_
_entity_poly.entity_id
_entity_poly.type
_entity_poly.pdbx_seq_one_letter_code
_entity_poly.pdbx_strand_id
1 'polypeptide(L)'
;MQIKLCGDAKISGYTVIFVYHENSISITAIKNGLWHTVVDSAKLDELCDLVKQTRNQYTQNLSESFSSSDPSSCFTLREEGANLNFVWSKEIKKGIKIIFGCFHLQPSYNPLESLSELTGLIAKNLKESILCCSYFERENEKLKSLADVSVKV
;
A
#
# COMPACT_ATOMS: atom_id res chain seq x y z
N MET A 1 4.66 -5.83 13.85
CA MET A 1 4.73 -4.90 12.70
C MET A 1 3.32 -4.55 12.28
N GLN A 2 2.91 -3.30 12.46
CA GLN A 2 1.55 -2.83 12.11
C GLN A 2 1.54 -2.38 10.65
N ILE A 3 0.52 -2.76 9.89
CA ILE A 3 0.28 -2.23 8.53
C ILE A 3 -0.39 -0.87 8.69
N LYS A 4 0.20 0.16 8.07
CA LYS A 4 -0.38 1.50 8.02
C LYS A 4 -1.30 1.66 6.81
N LEU A 5 -0.90 1.15 5.66
CA LEU A 5 -1.68 1.19 4.41
C LEU A 5 -1.47 -0.10 3.62
N CYS A 6 -2.48 -0.53 2.90
CA CYS A 6 -2.45 -1.66 1.98
C CYS A 6 -3.34 -1.34 0.79
N GLY A 7 -2.94 -1.77 -0.40
CA GLY A 7 -3.77 -1.70 -1.59
C GLY A 7 -3.32 -2.66 -2.66
N ASP A 8 -4.20 -2.91 -3.63
CA ASP A 8 -3.96 -3.82 -4.71
C ASP A 8 -4.47 -3.27 -6.05
N ALA A 9 -3.84 -3.70 -7.14
CA ALA A 9 -4.24 -3.34 -8.49
C ALA A 9 -3.90 -4.44 -9.49
N LYS A 10 -4.66 -4.49 -10.59
CA LYS A 10 -4.37 -5.36 -11.74
C LYS A 10 -3.53 -4.61 -12.77
N ILE A 11 -2.29 -5.03 -12.98
CA ILE A 11 -1.33 -4.36 -13.87
C ILE A 11 -0.68 -5.39 -14.78
N SER A 12 -0.79 -5.22 -16.10
CA SER A 12 -0.22 -6.15 -17.09
C SER A 12 -0.59 -7.63 -16.87
N GLY A 13 -1.78 -7.89 -16.31
CA GLY A 13 -2.26 -9.24 -15.98
C GLY A 13 -1.73 -9.81 -14.66
N TYR A 14 -0.96 -9.05 -13.88
CA TYR A 14 -0.55 -9.39 -12.51
C TYR A 14 -1.50 -8.76 -11.50
N THR A 15 -1.74 -9.44 -10.38
CA THR A 15 -2.20 -8.79 -9.15
C THR A 15 -0.98 -8.21 -8.45
N VAL A 16 -0.90 -6.89 -8.32
CA VAL A 16 0.16 -6.24 -7.55
C VAL A 16 -0.46 -5.76 -6.24
N ILE A 17 0.14 -6.13 -5.13
CA ILE A 17 -0.24 -5.75 -3.78
C ILE A 17 0.91 -4.91 -3.22
N PHE A 18 0.62 -3.75 -2.65
CA PHE A 18 1.59 -3.02 -1.84
C PHE A 18 1.12 -3.01 -0.38
N VAL A 19 2.09 -3.07 0.53
CA VAL A 19 1.87 -2.97 1.97
C VAL A 19 2.87 -1.99 2.54
N TYR A 20 2.38 -0.90 3.13
CA TYR A 20 3.20 0.05 3.87
C TYR A 20 3.19 -0.29 5.35
N HIS A 21 4.38 -0.57 5.86
CA HIS A 21 4.69 -0.69 7.28
C HIS A 21 5.28 0.62 7.78
N GLU A 22 5.45 0.76 9.09
CA GLU A 22 5.96 1.99 9.71
C GLU A 22 7.19 2.62 9.02
N ASN A 23 8.14 1.81 8.56
CA ASN A 23 9.38 2.27 7.95
C ASN A 23 9.75 1.52 6.66
N SER A 24 8.81 0.81 6.04
CA SER A 24 9.11 0.03 4.82
C SER A 24 7.88 -0.15 3.95
N ILE A 25 8.10 -0.36 2.65
CA ILE A 25 7.06 -0.75 1.70
C ILE A 25 7.39 -2.12 1.14
N SER A 26 6.49 -3.07 1.29
CA SER A 26 6.56 -4.37 0.63
C SER A 26 5.70 -4.32 -0.62
N ILE A 27 6.24 -4.75 -1.76
CA ILE A 27 5.49 -4.83 -3.03
C ILE A 27 5.56 -6.27 -3.52
N THR A 28 4.40 -6.88 -3.76
CA THR A 28 4.25 -8.27 -4.19
C THR A 28 3.45 -8.32 -5.48
N ALA A 29 3.95 -8.99 -6.50
CA ALA A 29 3.25 -9.25 -7.75
C ALA A 29 2.94 -10.75 -7.89
N ILE A 30 1.70 -11.08 -8.25
CA ILE A 30 1.17 -12.45 -8.31
C ILE A 30 0.54 -12.68 -9.68
N LYS A 31 0.93 -13.78 -10.34
CA LYS A 31 0.33 -14.28 -11.57
C LYS A 31 0.39 -15.81 -11.60
N ASN A 32 1.34 -16.38 -12.35
CA ASN A 32 1.71 -17.80 -12.35
C ASN A 32 2.88 -18.11 -11.41
N GLY A 33 3.38 -17.10 -10.71
CA GLY A 33 4.39 -17.16 -9.68
C GLY A 33 4.19 -15.99 -8.71
N LEU A 34 5.13 -15.83 -7.79
CA LEU A 34 5.17 -14.71 -6.87
C LEU A 34 6.51 -14.01 -7.00
N TRP A 35 6.46 -12.69 -7.14
CA TRP A 35 7.63 -11.83 -7.06
C TRP A 35 7.41 -10.82 -5.96
N HIS A 36 8.46 -10.48 -5.22
CA HIS A 36 8.36 -9.47 -4.19
C HIS A 36 9.62 -8.64 -4.07
N THR A 37 9.48 -7.50 -3.42
CA THR A 37 10.59 -6.69 -2.95
C THR A 37 10.19 -5.94 -1.69
N VAL A 38 11.17 -5.59 -0.87
CA VAL A 38 10.99 -4.75 0.31
C VAL A 38 11.86 -3.52 0.13
N VAL A 39 11.21 -2.36 0.11
CA VAL A 39 11.84 -1.05 0.16
C VAL A 39 12.02 -0.71 1.63
N ASP A 40 13.26 -0.78 2.10
CA ASP A 40 13.59 -0.40 3.47
C ASP A 40 13.48 1.12 3.70
N SER A 41 13.72 1.52 4.95
CA SER A 41 13.60 2.91 5.37
C SER A 41 14.53 3.85 4.61
N ALA A 42 15.77 3.44 4.35
CA ALA A 42 16.76 4.31 3.71
C ALA A 42 16.40 4.52 2.23
N LYS A 43 16.02 3.45 1.54
CA LYS A 43 15.57 3.53 0.16
C LYS A 43 14.26 4.32 0.03
N LEU A 44 13.37 4.20 1.00
CA LEU A 44 12.13 4.98 1.03
C LEU A 44 12.42 6.47 1.19
N ASP A 45 13.39 6.86 2.03
CA ASP A 45 13.82 8.26 2.16
C ASP A 45 14.38 8.80 0.84
N GLU A 46 15.25 8.04 0.18
CA GLU A 46 15.78 8.43 -1.15
C GLU A 46 14.67 8.68 -2.17
N LEU A 47 13.64 7.83 -2.21
CA LEU A 47 12.50 8.00 -3.11
C LEU A 47 11.69 9.24 -2.75
N CYS A 48 11.45 9.49 -1.46
CA CYS A 48 10.74 10.67 -0.97
C CYS A 48 11.48 11.96 -1.33
N ASP A 49 12.80 12.00 -1.15
CA ASP A 49 13.65 13.14 -1.46
C ASP A 49 13.68 13.44 -2.97
N LEU A 50 13.73 12.39 -3.80
CA LEU A 50 13.73 12.50 -5.26
C LEU A 50 12.50 13.27 -5.78
N VAL A 51 11.32 13.02 -5.19
CA VAL A 51 10.07 13.67 -5.58
C VAL A 51 9.67 14.82 -4.64
N LYS A 52 10.53 15.18 -3.69
CA LYS A 52 10.31 16.25 -2.68
C LYS A 52 9.00 16.07 -1.91
N GLN A 53 8.74 14.87 -1.42
CA GLN A 53 7.56 14.54 -0.62
C GLN A 53 7.96 14.06 0.77
N THR A 54 7.10 14.28 1.77
CA THR A 54 7.25 13.60 3.06
C THR A 54 6.87 12.12 2.91
N ARG A 55 7.35 11.24 3.79
CA ARG A 55 6.96 9.82 3.78
C ARG A 55 5.44 9.61 3.78
N ASN A 56 4.72 10.40 4.58
CA ASN A 56 3.26 10.31 4.66
C ASN A 56 2.62 10.71 3.31
N GLN A 57 3.06 11.81 2.71
CA GLN A 57 2.55 12.24 1.41
C GLN A 57 2.85 11.21 0.32
N TYR A 58 4.08 10.68 0.28
CA TYR A 58 4.50 9.69 -0.70
C TYR A 58 3.67 8.40 -0.60
N THR A 59 3.48 7.88 0.61
CA THR A 59 2.74 6.63 0.85
C THR A 59 1.23 6.78 0.63
N GLN A 60 0.65 7.93 0.99
CA GLN A 60 -0.73 8.27 0.64
C GLN A 60 -0.92 8.39 -0.86
N ASN A 61 -0.05 9.12 -1.57
CA ASN A 61 -0.11 9.25 -3.02
C ASN A 61 0.02 7.90 -3.73
N LEU A 62 0.89 7.02 -3.24
CA LEU A 62 1.03 5.66 -3.74
C LEU A 62 -0.29 4.89 -3.55
N SER A 63 -0.84 4.92 -2.34
CA SER A 63 -2.10 4.25 -2.00
C SER A 63 -3.27 4.76 -2.85
N GLU A 64 -3.40 6.07 -3.00
CA GLU A 64 -4.44 6.69 -3.82
C GLU A 64 -4.26 6.31 -5.29
N SER A 65 -3.02 6.25 -5.79
CA SER A 65 -2.76 5.87 -7.18
C SER A 65 -3.21 4.43 -7.46
N PHE A 66 -3.08 3.50 -6.52
CA PHE A 66 -3.58 2.11 -6.67
C PHE A 66 -5.11 2.03 -6.73
N SER A 67 -5.82 2.92 -6.02
CA SER A 67 -7.28 2.93 -5.93
C SER A 67 -7.95 3.87 -6.94
N SER A 68 -7.19 4.72 -7.61
CA SER A 68 -7.71 5.80 -8.44
C SER A 68 -7.95 5.36 -9.88
N SER A 69 -9.03 5.86 -10.48
CA SER A 69 -9.28 5.81 -11.93
C SER A 69 -8.63 6.98 -12.69
N ASP A 70 -7.81 7.79 -12.02
CA ASP A 70 -7.09 8.92 -12.61
C ASP A 70 -6.14 8.44 -13.72
N PRO A 71 -6.38 8.81 -14.99
CA PRO A 71 -5.57 8.35 -16.12
C PRO A 71 -4.15 8.91 -16.09
N SER A 72 -3.87 9.92 -15.26
CA SER A 72 -2.54 10.53 -15.15
C SER A 72 -1.58 9.69 -14.30
N SER A 73 -2.06 8.94 -13.31
CA SER A 73 -1.25 7.98 -12.55
C SER A 73 -1.15 6.66 -13.32
N CYS A 74 0.06 6.22 -13.60
CA CYS A 74 0.31 5.04 -14.42
C CYS A 74 1.30 4.11 -13.73
N PHE A 75 0.88 2.86 -13.58
CA PHE A 75 1.73 1.76 -13.18
C PHE A 75 2.10 0.92 -14.39
N THR A 76 3.39 0.61 -14.51
CA THR A 76 3.87 -0.34 -15.51
C THR A 76 4.63 -1.45 -14.80
N LEU A 77 4.42 -2.67 -15.25
CA LEU A 77 5.13 -3.85 -14.77
C LEU A 77 5.71 -4.54 -16.00
N ARG A 78 7.04 -4.70 -16.03
CA ARG A 78 7.77 -5.32 -17.14
C ARG A 78 8.57 -6.51 -16.64
N GLU A 79 8.62 -7.57 -17.44
CA GLU A 79 9.49 -8.73 -17.18
C GLU A 79 10.93 -8.39 -17.60
N GLU A 80 11.88 -8.63 -16.71
CA GLU A 80 13.32 -8.43 -16.92
C GLU A 80 14.04 -9.74 -16.58
N GLY A 81 14.01 -10.68 -17.52
CA GLY A 81 14.45 -12.06 -17.29
C GLY A 81 13.54 -12.77 -16.28
N ALA A 82 14.10 -13.23 -15.17
CA ALA A 82 13.33 -13.85 -14.08
C ALA A 82 12.72 -12.84 -13.10
N ASN A 83 13.12 -11.58 -13.18
CA ASN A 83 12.66 -10.51 -12.29
C ASN A 83 11.54 -9.71 -12.93
N LEU A 84 10.84 -8.91 -12.12
CA LEU A 84 9.91 -7.91 -12.60
C LEU A 84 10.41 -6.51 -12.23
N ASN A 85 10.26 -5.57 -13.15
CA ASN A 85 10.48 -4.16 -12.91
C ASN A 85 9.13 -3.44 -12.83
N PHE A 86 8.77 -3.03 -11.62
CA PHE A 86 7.55 -2.29 -11.32
C PHE A 86 7.86 -0.80 -11.26
N VAL A 87 7.19 0.01 -12.07
CA VAL A 87 7.41 1.45 -12.15
C VAL A 87 6.11 2.18 -11.88
N TRP A 88 6.16 3.10 -10.92
CA TRP A 88 5.09 4.07 -10.67
C TRP A 88 5.49 5.42 -11.28
N SER A 89 4.61 5.95 -12.12
CA SER A 89 4.80 7.24 -12.76
C SER A 89 3.51 8.05 -12.79
N LYS A 90 3.63 9.37 -12.93
CA LYS A 90 2.50 10.27 -13.20
C LYS A 90 2.81 11.17 -14.38
N GLU A 91 1.88 11.26 -15.32
CA GLU A 91 1.95 12.22 -16.42
C GLU A 91 1.48 13.59 -15.94
N ILE A 92 2.36 14.58 -15.99
CA ILE A 92 2.06 15.94 -15.50
C ILE A 92 1.67 16.90 -16.62
N LYS A 93 2.13 16.62 -17.84
CA LYS A 93 1.79 17.32 -19.09
C LYS A 93 1.93 16.31 -20.23
N LYS A 94 1.25 16.54 -21.35
CA LYS A 94 1.30 15.65 -22.52
C LYS A 94 2.74 15.30 -22.90
N GLY A 95 3.11 14.03 -22.75
CA GLY A 95 4.45 13.50 -23.05
C GLY A 95 5.52 13.69 -21.96
N ILE A 96 5.20 14.34 -20.84
CA ILE A 96 6.10 14.52 -19.69
C ILE A 96 5.61 13.67 -18.51
N LYS A 97 6.38 12.64 -18.18
CA LYS A 97 6.11 11.73 -17.06
C LYS A 97 7.17 11.89 -15.97
N ILE A 98 6.73 12.01 -14.73
CA ILE A 98 7.59 11.91 -13.55
C ILE A 98 7.54 10.47 -13.06
N ILE A 99 8.71 9.87 -12.82
CA ILE A 99 8.82 8.55 -12.20
C ILE A 99 8.95 8.76 -10.69
N PHE A 100 8.03 8.17 -9.93
CA PHE A 100 8.00 8.27 -8.47
C PHE A 100 8.76 7.12 -7.82
N GLY A 101 8.79 5.96 -8.46
CA GLY A 101 9.55 4.81 -7.97
C GLY A 101 9.74 3.74 -9.04
N CYS A 102 10.87 3.04 -8.93
CA CYS A 102 11.25 1.90 -9.74
C CYS A 102 11.66 0.78 -8.79
N PHE A 103 10.93 -0.33 -8.83
CA PHE A 103 11.04 -1.41 -7.84
C PHE A 103 11.36 -2.71 -8.57
N HIS A 104 12.49 -3.32 -8.23
CA HIS A 104 12.91 -4.59 -8.81
C HIS A 104 12.40 -5.72 -7.90
N LEU A 105 11.43 -6.47 -8.39
CA LEU A 105 10.82 -7.59 -7.69
C LEU A 105 11.49 -8.89 -8.12
N GLN A 106 11.96 -9.65 -7.14
CA GLN A 106 12.63 -10.92 -7.33
C GLN A 106 11.61 -12.06 -7.18
N PRO A 107 11.76 -13.15 -7.95
CA PRO A 107 10.91 -14.32 -7.78
C PRO A 107 11.10 -14.92 -6.38
N SER A 108 10.00 -15.29 -5.73
CA SER A 108 10.06 -16.02 -4.46
C SER A 108 10.41 -17.48 -4.72
N TYR A 109 11.36 -18.00 -3.95
CA TYR A 109 11.72 -19.41 -3.95
C TYR A 109 10.63 -20.27 -3.30
N ASN A 110 9.85 -19.71 -2.36
CA ASN A 110 8.74 -20.38 -1.68
C ASN A 110 7.43 -19.56 -1.79
N PRO A 111 6.78 -19.49 -2.98
CA PRO A 111 5.63 -18.62 -3.20
C PRO A 111 4.46 -18.84 -2.22
N LEU A 112 4.18 -20.08 -1.84
CA LEU A 112 3.07 -20.42 -0.94
C LEU A 112 3.32 -19.94 0.49
N GLU A 113 4.56 -20.06 0.96
CA GLU A 113 4.97 -19.57 2.28
C GLU A 113 4.89 -18.05 2.32
N SER A 114 5.44 -17.36 1.31
CA SER A 114 5.35 -15.90 1.18
C SER A 114 3.90 -15.40 1.11
N LEU A 115 3.01 -16.11 0.41
CA LEU A 115 1.59 -15.79 0.37
C LEU A 115 0.92 -15.99 1.73
N SER A 116 1.24 -17.08 2.42
CA SER A 116 0.70 -17.37 3.76
C SER A 116 1.11 -16.30 4.77
N GLU A 117 2.36 -15.85 4.73
CA GLU A 117 2.86 -14.76 5.57
C GLU A 117 2.15 -13.43 5.27
N LEU A 118 2.05 -13.06 3.99
CA LEU A 118 1.38 -11.83 3.56
C LEU A 118 -0.09 -11.81 3.98
N THR A 119 -0.82 -12.90 3.69
CA THR A 119 -2.24 -13.03 4.03
C THR A 119 -2.47 -13.06 5.53
N GLY A 120 -1.63 -13.77 6.29
CA GLY A 120 -1.69 -13.79 7.75
C GLY A 120 -1.46 -12.41 8.36
N LEU A 121 -0.52 -11.63 7.82
CA LEU A 121 -0.26 -10.27 8.25
C LEU A 121 -1.43 -9.33 7.96
N ILE A 122 -2.01 -9.40 6.77
CA ILE A 122 -3.19 -8.59 6.39
C ILE A 122 -4.39 -8.97 7.25
N ALA A 123 -4.67 -10.27 7.43
CA ALA A 123 -5.79 -10.75 8.23
C ALA A 123 -5.67 -10.33 9.71
N LYS A 124 -4.45 -10.38 10.27
CA LYS A 124 -4.19 -9.89 11.63
C LYS A 124 -4.48 -8.40 11.76
N ASN A 125 -4.00 -7.57 10.84
CA ASN A 125 -4.27 -6.14 10.88
C ASN A 125 -5.77 -5.84 10.72
N LEU A 126 -6.47 -6.55 9.83
CA LEU A 126 -7.92 -6.42 9.68
C LEU A 126 -8.66 -6.73 10.99
N LYS A 127 -8.27 -7.81 11.69
CA LYS A 127 -8.84 -8.17 12.99
C LYS A 127 -8.62 -7.07 14.03
N GLU A 128 -7.40 -6.51 14.11
CA GLU A 128 -7.08 -5.41 15.02
C GLU A 128 -7.90 -4.15 14.69
N SER A 129 -8.07 -3.81 13.41
CA SER A 129 -8.92 -2.70 12.97
C SER A 129 -10.39 -2.89 13.36
N ILE A 130 -10.95 -4.09 13.15
CA ILE A 130 -12.34 -4.40 13.53
C ILE A 130 -12.56 -4.21 15.03
N LEU A 131 -11.64 -4.72 15.87
CA LEU A 131 -11.72 -4.56 17.32
C LEU A 131 -11.66 -3.08 17.75
N CYS A 132 -10.84 -2.28 17.08
CA CYS A 132 -10.74 -0.85 17.33
C CYS A 132 -12.04 -0.10 16.94
N CYS A 133 -12.65 -0.45 15.80
CA CYS A 133 -13.94 0.09 15.39
C CYS A 133 -15.03 -0.22 16.42
N SER A 134 -15.14 -1.47 16.88
CA SER A 134 -16.13 -1.84 17.90
C SER A 134 -15.93 -1.10 19.23
N TYR A 135 -14.68 -0.82 19.60
CA TYR A 135 -14.39 0.02 20.77
C TYR A 135 -14.89 1.45 20.57
N PHE A 136 -14.58 2.07 19.43
CA PHE A 136 -15.03 3.44 19.13
C PHE A 136 -16.56 3.55 19.00
N GLU A 137 -17.23 2.55 18.44
CA GLU A 137 -18.70 2.50 18.39
C GLU A 137 -19.29 2.52 19.80
N ARG A 138 -18.76 1.70 20.71
CA ARG A 138 -19.20 1.68 22.11
C ARG A 138 -18.96 3.02 22.82
N GLU A 139 -17.79 3.63 22.62
CA GLU A 139 -17.51 4.95 23.23
C GLU A 139 -18.42 6.05 22.65
N ASN A 140 -18.71 6.00 21.35
CA ASN A 140 -19.65 6.92 20.71
C ASN A 140 -21.07 6.77 21.26
N GLU A 141 -21.56 5.55 21.50
CA GLU A 141 -22.85 5.32 22.16
C GLU A 141 -22.90 5.88 23.59
N LYS A 142 -21.81 5.74 24.37
CA LYS A 142 -21.70 6.34 25.70
C LYS A 142 -21.77 7.87 25.62
N LEU A 143 -21.02 8.49 24.70
CA LEU A 143 -21.02 9.94 24.52
C LEU A 143 -22.40 10.46 24.09
N LYS A 144 -23.09 9.76 23.18
CA LYS A 144 -24.47 10.10 22.79
C LYS A 144 -25.42 10.06 23.99
N SER A 145 -25.37 9.00 24.80
CA SER A 145 -26.24 8.89 25.98
C SER A 145 -25.98 9.98 27.02
N LEU A 146 -24.72 10.38 27.22
CA LEU A 146 -24.36 11.52 28.09
C LEU A 146 -24.86 12.86 27.54
N ALA A 147 -24.77 13.07 26.23
CA ALA A 147 -25.28 14.27 25.58
C ALA A 147 -26.81 14.36 25.71
N ASP A 148 -27.53 13.26 25.52
CA ASP A 148 -29.00 13.20 25.63
C ASP A 148 -29.50 13.48 27.06
N VAL A 149 -28.72 13.10 28.08
CA VAL A 149 -29.01 13.45 29.49
C VAL A 149 -28.80 14.95 29.74
N SER A 150 -27.84 15.57 29.06
CA SER A 150 -27.50 17.00 29.24
C SER A 150 -28.50 17.94 28.57
N VAL A 151 -29.24 17.49 27.55
CA VAL A 151 -30.29 18.28 26.86
C VAL A 151 -31.66 18.22 27.57
N LYS A 152 -31.83 17.28 28.51
CA LYS A 152 -33.07 17.10 29.30
C LYS A 152 -33.06 17.84 30.65
N VAL A 153 -32.06 18.67 30.92
CA VAL A 153 -31.94 19.52 32.11
C VAL A 153 -32.28 20.96 31.77
#